data_AF-A0A803PIJ6-F1
#
_entry.id   AF-A0A803PIJ6-F1
#
_cell.length_a   1.000
_cell.length_b   1.000
_cell.length_c   1.000
_cell.angle_alpha   90.00
_cell.angle_beta   90.00
_cell.angle_gamma   90.00
#
_symmetry.space_group_name_H-M   'P 1'
#
loop_
_entity.id
_entity.type
_entity.pdbx_description
1 polymer ?
#
loop_
_entity_poly.entity_id
_entity_poly.type
_entity_poly.pdbx_seq_one_letter_code
_entity_poly.pdbx_strand_id
1 'polypeptide(L)'
;MIIRTPQQKRPRPSETLAPNSVSPAAPGSDRPVIIYEGPPSSSPKPHDHDHDHDSSSQPMLCTYQCRQLVKSDFLVALSSAEKEASDYQSKFEALNEKFHNLEAEKNKYVDQILYSEQELAAAKGREQSLQEQLLKEIDDSQERYKQQLQSYNEHVVKFQTEMSLRLKAESKAALAEEEVGILKEKLSHLSESTEREKQRLGSELEQLKRESKLSLSRINADLERMEFKANSAKEESELLKEQLEHSQNQLKECLLSKCELEKKLSTFTFQEVATSEDNMLVKHLQDELRNYEAEVREAKKLKSSHENIELLKVKLLEERARRERAESELSKLQEMQLSINKLEDELSSWKLLINDIPGVSSSEDICIKFSALQREVIDSTMKVGEANARLKQLEVALDSAQIDKQNAEAEAALAKEKAEFSKSELKQIEKMLSMVTDERESLKNVVNKLKESNSNEARDQEASGTGTFVQELESTLAKKECYIKELEASLIEQKEFNNSKCEEVKLLNERLNNEAKRIKSLERENDRLRSEISLLESKLGHGDFSAANTKVLRMVNTLTVDNEAKQTIEALRTELQKTKEKLQAVEELKSQSGLMVVYI
;
A
#
# COMPACT_ATOMS: atom_id res chain seq x y z
N MET A 1 -36.67 -18.06 -1.52
CA MET A 1 -37.06 -19.47 -1.34
C MET A 1 -36.07 -20.11 -0.39
N ILE A 2 -36.53 -20.46 0.80
CA ILE A 2 -35.73 -21.10 1.86
C ILE A 2 -35.77 -22.61 1.60
N ILE A 3 -34.60 -23.25 1.44
CA ILE A 3 -34.50 -24.71 1.43
C ILE A 3 -33.68 -25.10 2.67
N ARG A 4 -34.40 -25.55 3.70
CA ARG A 4 -33.86 -26.22 4.89
C ARG A 4 -33.95 -27.73 4.66
N THR A 5 -32.85 -28.44 4.84
CA THR A 5 -32.82 -29.91 4.98
C THR A 5 -32.80 -30.32 6.47
N PRO A 6 -33.31 -31.51 6.83
CA PRO A 6 -33.91 -31.78 8.14
C PRO A 6 -33.04 -32.64 9.08
N GLN A 7 -33.26 -32.48 10.39
CA GLN A 7 -32.73 -33.35 11.44
C GLN A 7 -33.61 -34.59 11.65
N GLN A 8 -32.96 -35.74 11.92
CA GLN A 8 -33.58 -37.03 12.21
C GLN A 8 -34.04 -37.16 13.66
N LYS A 9 -35.20 -37.82 13.79
CA LYS A 9 -35.98 -38.12 15.01
C LYS A 9 -35.35 -39.24 15.83
N ARG A 10 -35.55 -39.20 17.15
CA ARG A 10 -36.08 -40.31 17.98
C ARG A 10 -36.53 -39.81 19.37
N PRO A 11 -37.38 -40.56 20.10
CA PRO A 11 -38.62 -40.02 20.66
C PRO A 11 -38.63 -39.85 22.18
N ARG A 12 -39.55 -38.99 22.64
CA ARG A 12 -40.04 -38.85 24.02
C ARG A 12 -40.70 -40.17 24.51
N PRO A 13 -40.88 -40.33 25.83
CA PRO A 13 -42.12 -39.84 26.42
C PRO A 13 -41.91 -38.82 27.55
N SER A 14 -42.87 -37.91 27.62
CA SER A 14 -43.20 -37.06 28.75
C SER A 14 -44.34 -37.71 29.52
N GLU A 15 -44.34 -37.61 30.85
CA GLU A 15 -45.42 -37.07 31.69
C GLU A 15 -45.04 -37.29 33.17
N THR A 16 -44.69 -36.24 33.92
CA THR A 16 -45.55 -35.30 34.68
C THR A 16 -45.83 -35.79 36.10
N LEU A 17 -45.34 -35.01 37.07
CA LEU A 17 -45.82 -34.72 38.44
C LEU A 17 -44.76 -34.91 39.55
N ALA A 18 -44.22 -33.78 39.96
CA ALA A 18 -43.78 -33.49 41.33
C ALA A 18 -44.98 -33.66 42.31
N PRO A 19 -44.84 -33.68 43.67
CA PRO A 19 -43.80 -32.97 44.42
C PRO A 19 -43.32 -33.58 45.76
N ASN A 20 -42.33 -32.90 46.35
CA ASN A 20 -41.96 -32.88 47.79
C ASN A 20 -41.39 -34.19 48.35
N SER A 21 -40.46 -34.25 49.31
CA SER A 21 -39.55 -33.33 50.01
C SER A 21 -38.88 -34.24 51.07
N VAL A 22 -37.82 -33.74 51.73
CA VAL A 22 -37.29 -34.20 53.04
C VAL A 22 -36.14 -35.22 52.98
N SER A 23 -34.93 -34.67 53.08
CA SER A 23 -33.81 -35.28 53.83
C SER A 23 -34.23 -35.55 55.29
N PRO A 24 -33.63 -36.53 55.97
CA PRO A 24 -32.70 -36.07 57.00
C PRO A 24 -31.44 -36.95 57.16
N ALA A 25 -30.34 -36.22 57.39
CA ALA A 25 -29.35 -36.40 58.45
C ALA A 25 -28.97 -37.82 58.93
N ALA A 26 -27.67 -38.11 58.82
CA ALA A 26 -26.92 -39.00 59.71
C ALA A 26 -26.92 -38.43 61.15
N PRO A 27 -26.64 -39.22 62.22
CA PRO A 27 -25.26 -39.62 62.47
C PRO A 27 -25.05 -40.95 63.22
N GLY A 28 -23.82 -41.48 63.10
CA GLY A 28 -23.20 -42.31 64.14
C GLY A 28 -22.39 -43.49 63.60
N SER A 29 -21.08 -43.50 63.83
CA SER A 29 -20.48 -44.35 64.87
C SER A 29 -18.96 -44.38 64.75
N ASP A 30 -18.28 -43.95 65.81
CA ASP A 30 -16.94 -44.38 66.15
C ASP A 30 -17.00 -45.82 66.71
N ARG A 31 -15.95 -46.61 66.42
CA ARG A 31 -15.44 -47.80 67.16
C ARG A 31 -16.14 -49.17 66.99
N PRO A 32 -15.44 -50.29 67.23
CA PRO A 32 -14.43 -50.92 66.36
C PRO A 32 -14.81 -52.38 65.97
N VAL A 33 -14.12 -52.92 64.98
CA VAL A 33 -14.22 -54.31 64.49
C VAL A 33 -13.91 -55.32 65.60
N ILE A 34 -14.87 -56.21 65.92
CA ILE A 34 -14.66 -57.44 66.70
C ILE A 34 -14.83 -58.62 65.73
N ILE A 35 -13.78 -59.43 65.61
CA ILE A 35 -13.73 -60.66 64.81
C ILE A 35 -14.52 -61.75 65.54
N TYR A 36 -15.43 -62.41 64.82
CA TYR A 36 -16.29 -63.49 65.28
C TYR A 36 -15.54 -64.84 65.13
N GLU A 37 -15.24 -65.53 66.23
CA GLU A 37 -14.89 -66.97 66.21
C GLU A 37 -16.18 -67.80 66.33
N GLY A 38 -16.36 -68.77 65.43
CA GLY A 38 -17.53 -69.64 65.38
C GLY A 38 -17.57 -70.73 66.47
N PRO A 39 -18.75 -71.32 66.73
CA PRO A 39 -18.96 -72.28 67.81
C PRO A 39 -18.64 -73.73 67.37
N PRO A 40 -18.15 -74.61 68.26
CA PRO A 40 -18.15 -76.04 67.98
C PRO A 40 -19.49 -76.69 68.36
N SER A 41 -19.91 -77.54 67.43
CA SER A 41 -21.10 -78.37 67.33
C SER A 41 -21.19 -79.52 68.37
N SER A 42 -22.43 -79.87 68.74
CA SER A 42 -23.03 -81.22 68.96
C SER A 42 -22.13 -82.38 69.45
N SER A 43 -22.48 -83.30 70.35
CA SER A 43 -23.74 -83.87 70.87
C SER A 43 -23.38 -85.01 71.87
N PRO A 44 -24.33 -85.59 72.62
CA PRO A 44 -24.11 -86.38 73.85
C PRO A 44 -24.23 -87.91 73.68
N LYS A 45 -23.75 -88.69 74.66
CA LYS A 45 -24.17 -90.09 74.97
C LYS A 45 -23.47 -90.65 76.25
N PRO A 46 -23.89 -91.79 76.86
CA PRO A 46 -24.94 -91.88 77.88
C PRO A 46 -24.51 -92.63 79.19
N HIS A 47 -25.40 -92.57 80.19
CA HIS A 47 -25.59 -93.37 81.43
C HIS A 47 -24.67 -94.55 81.80
N ASP A 48 -24.37 -94.65 83.11
CA ASP A 48 -24.67 -95.84 83.92
C ASP A 48 -24.92 -95.51 85.41
N HIS A 49 -25.71 -96.38 86.04
CA HIS A 49 -26.37 -96.31 87.36
C HIS A 49 -25.48 -96.71 88.55
N ASP A 50 -25.83 -96.22 89.76
CA ASP A 50 -26.14 -96.98 91.01
C ASP A 50 -26.07 -96.04 92.23
N HIS A 51 -27.24 -95.68 92.81
CA HIS A 51 -27.81 -96.19 94.07
C HIS A 51 -27.03 -95.83 95.35
N ASP A 52 -27.55 -94.88 96.14
CA ASP A 52 -28.22 -95.22 97.42
C ASP A 52 -28.93 -94.03 98.09
N HIS A 53 -30.01 -94.40 98.77
CA HIS A 53 -31.00 -93.69 99.61
C HIS A 53 -30.41 -92.68 100.63
N ASP A 54 -31.10 -91.71 101.21
CA ASP A 54 -32.53 -91.52 101.47
C ASP A 54 -32.80 -90.08 101.98
N SER A 55 -34.05 -89.64 101.83
CA SER A 55 -34.81 -88.72 102.72
C SER A 55 -35.26 -87.37 102.16
N SER A 56 -36.57 -87.39 101.88
CA SER A 56 -37.55 -86.30 101.90
C SER A 56 -37.88 -85.61 100.56
N SER A 57 -38.96 -86.15 99.99
CA SER A 57 -40.13 -85.44 99.45
C SER A 57 -40.09 -84.85 98.04
N GLN A 58 -40.77 -85.60 97.16
CA GLN A 58 -41.39 -85.26 95.88
C GLN A 58 -40.47 -85.07 94.65
N PRO A 59 -40.56 -85.94 93.63
CA PRO A 59 -40.23 -85.50 92.29
C PRO A 59 -41.23 -84.41 91.95
N MET A 60 -40.79 -83.17 91.80
CA MET A 60 -41.60 -82.13 91.16
C MET A 60 -41.83 -82.55 89.72
N LEU A 61 -42.79 -83.46 89.52
CA LEU A 61 -43.31 -83.85 88.24
C LEU A 61 -43.96 -82.59 87.66
N CYS A 62 -43.17 -81.89 86.84
CA CYS A 62 -43.61 -80.80 85.99
C CYS A 62 -44.96 -81.19 85.37
N THR A 63 -46.01 -80.48 85.77
CA THR A 63 -47.37 -80.78 85.32
C THR A 63 -47.42 -80.70 83.79
N TYR A 64 -48.38 -81.38 83.15
CA TYR A 64 -48.57 -81.25 81.70
C TYR A 64 -48.60 -79.77 81.27
N GLN A 65 -49.19 -78.91 82.10
CA GLN A 65 -49.18 -77.45 81.94
C GLN A 65 -47.78 -76.83 81.90
N CYS A 66 -46.88 -77.16 82.83
CA CYS A 66 -45.52 -76.61 82.82
C CYS A 66 -44.70 -77.08 81.58
N ARG A 67 -44.89 -78.32 81.12
CA ARG A 67 -44.28 -78.79 79.85
C ARG A 67 -44.83 -78.05 78.63
N GLN A 68 -46.14 -77.79 78.60
CA GLN A 68 -46.74 -77.03 77.51
C GLN A 68 -46.34 -75.55 77.54
N LEU A 69 -46.17 -74.95 78.72
CA LEU A 69 -45.69 -73.58 78.88
C LEU A 69 -44.24 -73.44 78.36
N VAL A 70 -43.32 -74.32 78.78
CA VAL A 70 -41.93 -74.29 78.29
C VAL A 70 -41.88 -74.57 76.79
N LYS A 71 -42.72 -75.46 76.27
CA LYS A 71 -42.81 -75.73 74.83
C LYS A 71 -43.37 -74.52 74.06
N SER A 72 -44.38 -73.83 74.58
CA SER A 72 -44.90 -72.61 73.95
C SER A 72 -43.89 -71.48 73.99
N ASP A 73 -43.21 -71.28 75.12
CA ASP A 73 -42.20 -70.25 75.28
C ASP A 73 -40.99 -70.52 74.36
N PHE A 74 -40.59 -71.78 74.22
CA PHE A 74 -39.54 -72.19 73.27
C PHE A 74 -39.96 -71.98 71.81
N LEU A 75 -41.19 -72.33 71.44
CA LEU A 75 -41.68 -72.10 70.07
C LEU A 75 -41.84 -70.61 69.74
N VAL A 76 -42.24 -69.80 70.72
CA VAL A 76 -42.30 -68.33 70.59
C VAL A 76 -40.89 -67.75 70.45
N ALA A 77 -39.93 -68.20 71.27
CA ALA A 77 -38.54 -67.77 71.17
C ALA A 77 -37.91 -68.19 69.84
N LEU A 78 -38.18 -69.42 69.36
CA LEU A 78 -37.71 -69.90 68.06
C LEU A 78 -38.33 -69.10 66.92
N SER A 79 -39.64 -68.83 66.95
CA SER A 79 -40.31 -68.00 65.94
C SER A 79 -39.81 -66.56 65.95
N SER A 80 -39.46 -66.02 67.13
CA SER A 80 -38.83 -64.70 67.24
C SER A 80 -37.43 -64.71 66.63
N ALA A 81 -36.61 -65.72 66.95
CA ALA A 81 -35.25 -65.86 66.42
C ALA A 81 -35.24 -66.09 64.89
N GLU A 82 -36.18 -66.86 64.34
CA GLU A 82 -36.34 -67.03 62.89
C GLU A 82 -36.74 -65.74 62.20
N LYS A 83 -37.63 -64.94 62.81
CA LYS A 83 -37.97 -63.60 62.30
C LYS A 83 -36.77 -62.67 62.35
N GLU A 84 -36.04 -62.64 63.45
CA GLU A 84 -34.81 -61.85 63.56
C GLU A 84 -33.77 -62.26 62.52
N ALA A 85 -33.56 -63.56 62.30
CA ALA A 85 -32.66 -64.07 61.27
C ALA A 85 -33.11 -63.66 59.86
N SER A 86 -34.41 -63.75 59.55
CA SER A 86 -34.99 -63.28 58.29
C SER A 86 -34.83 -61.76 58.11
N ASP A 87 -34.99 -60.98 59.17
CA ASP A 87 -34.80 -59.53 59.15
C ASP A 87 -33.33 -59.17 58.92
N TYR A 88 -32.40 -59.89 59.56
CA TYR A 88 -30.96 -59.71 59.33
C TYR A 88 -30.55 -60.10 57.91
N GLN A 89 -31.09 -61.20 57.37
CA GLN A 89 -30.86 -61.61 56.00
C GLN A 89 -31.35 -60.53 55.01
N SER A 90 -32.57 -60.02 55.22
CA SER A 90 -33.14 -58.94 54.39
C SER A 90 -32.30 -57.66 54.46
N LYS A 91 -31.81 -57.29 55.65
CA LYS A 91 -30.89 -56.15 55.83
C LYS A 91 -29.55 -56.37 55.13
N PHE A 92 -29.01 -57.58 55.17
CA PHE A 92 -27.77 -57.93 54.49
C PHE A 92 -27.91 -57.86 52.97
N GLU A 93 -28.99 -58.41 52.42
CA GLU A 93 -29.30 -58.33 50.99
C GLU A 93 -29.44 -56.86 50.53
N ALA A 94 -30.19 -56.05 51.26
CA ALA A 94 -30.32 -54.61 50.98
C ALA A 94 -28.98 -53.85 51.07
N LEU A 95 -28.10 -54.23 51.99
CA LEU A 95 -26.75 -53.65 52.09
C LEU A 95 -25.86 -54.09 50.92
N ASN A 96 -25.97 -55.34 50.49
CA ASN A 96 -25.21 -55.88 49.36
C ASN A 96 -25.63 -55.22 48.04
N GLU A 97 -26.93 -54.98 47.82
CA GLU A 97 -27.40 -54.19 46.67
C GLU A 97 -26.86 -52.76 46.68
N LYS A 98 -26.85 -52.10 47.85
CA LYS A 98 -26.24 -50.77 47.99
C LYS A 98 -24.75 -50.80 47.67
N PHE A 99 -24.03 -51.84 48.09
CA PHE A 99 -22.61 -52.00 47.77
C PHE A 99 -22.38 -52.14 46.25
N HIS A 100 -23.16 -52.97 45.56
CA HIS A 100 -23.06 -53.08 44.10
C HIS A 100 -23.39 -51.77 43.37
N ASN A 101 -24.39 -51.03 43.86
CA ASN A 101 -24.71 -49.72 43.30
C ASN A 101 -23.54 -48.71 43.49
N LEU A 102 -22.94 -48.68 44.68
CA LEU A 102 -21.77 -47.83 44.96
C LEU A 102 -20.55 -48.25 44.13
N GLU A 103 -20.33 -49.54 43.91
CA GLU A 103 -19.25 -50.05 43.07
C GLU A 103 -19.46 -49.68 41.59
N ALA A 104 -20.70 -49.75 41.10
CA ALA A 104 -21.05 -49.29 39.76
C ALA A 104 -20.87 -47.78 39.60
N GLU A 105 -21.23 -46.97 40.61
CA GLU A 105 -20.99 -45.53 40.62
C GLU A 105 -19.50 -45.20 40.64
N LYS A 106 -18.72 -45.88 41.49
CA LYS A 106 -17.26 -45.76 41.52
C LYS A 106 -16.66 -46.02 40.13
N ASN A 107 -17.07 -47.09 39.45
CA ASN A 107 -16.56 -47.41 38.12
C ASN A 107 -16.92 -46.33 37.10
N LYS A 108 -18.14 -45.77 37.14
CA LYS A 108 -18.53 -44.63 36.29
C LYS A 108 -17.64 -43.41 36.51
N TYR A 109 -17.31 -43.08 37.76
CA TYR A 109 -16.42 -41.96 38.05
C TYR A 109 -14.99 -42.22 37.58
N VAL A 110 -14.50 -43.46 37.71
CA VAL A 110 -13.18 -43.85 37.17
C VAL A 110 -13.15 -43.68 35.65
N ASP A 111 -14.17 -44.15 34.93
CA ASP A 111 -14.25 -43.99 33.47
C ASP A 111 -14.32 -42.51 33.07
N GLN A 112 -15.07 -41.69 33.81
CA GLN A 112 -15.15 -40.25 33.57
C GLN A 112 -13.80 -39.54 33.80
N ILE A 113 -13.04 -39.96 34.81
CA ILE A 113 -11.68 -39.44 35.06
C ILE A 113 -10.76 -39.81 33.91
N LEU A 114 -10.73 -41.08 33.49
CA LEU A 114 -9.89 -41.54 32.39
C LEU A 114 -10.19 -40.80 31.07
N TYR A 115 -11.48 -40.58 30.78
CA TYR A 115 -11.90 -39.80 29.61
C TYR A 115 -11.40 -38.36 29.68
N SER A 116 -11.55 -37.71 30.84
CA SER A 116 -11.09 -36.34 31.06
C SER A 116 -9.56 -36.22 30.95
N GLU A 117 -8.82 -37.21 31.45
CA GLU A 117 -7.36 -37.28 31.32
C GLU A 117 -6.92 -37.41 29.86
N GLN A 118 -7.63 -38.23 29.07
CA GLN A 118 -7.36 -38.38 27.64
C GLN A 118 -7.63 -37.07 26.87
N GLU A 119 -8.76 -36.40 27.15
CA GLU A 119 -9.07 -35.10 26.55
C GLU A 119 -8.02 -34.04 26.91
N LEU A 120 -7.57 -34.02 28.16
CA LEU A 120 -6.52 -33.12 28.63
C LEU A 120 -5.20 -33.39 27.91
N ALA A 121 -4.81 -34.66 27.75
CA ALA A 121 -3.60 -35.03 27.00
C ALA A 121 -3.69 -34.60 25.52
N ALA A 122 -4.86 -34.80 24.88
CA ALA A 122 -5.09 -34.35 23.52
C ALA A 122 -5.07 -32.82 23.40
N ALA A 123 -5.62 -32.10 24.38
CA ALA A 123 -5.57 -30.64 24.43
C ALA A 123 -4.13 -30.13 24.55
N LYS A 124 -3.32 -30.72 25.45
CA LYS A 124 -1.89 -30.39 25.58
C LYS A 124 -1.11 -30.64 24.30
N GLY A 125 -1.39 -31.75 23.61
CA GLY A 125 -0.76 -32.03 22.31
C GLY A 125 -1.12 -30.99 21.23
N ARG A 126 -2.39 -30.55 21.17
CA ARG A 126 -2.80 -29.47 20.27
C ARG A 126 -2.13 -28.14 20.63
N GLU A 127 -2.04 -27.82 21.92
CA GLU A 127 -1.37 -26.61 22.40
C GLU A 127 0.12 -26.61 22.02
N GLN A 128 0.84 -27.72 22.23
CA GLN A 128 2.24 -27.85 21.85
C GLN A 128 2.43 -27.69 20.34
N SER A 129 1.59 -28.32 19.52
CA SER A 129 1.65 -28.16 18.06
C SER A 129 1.41 -26.71 17.62
N LEU A 130 0.51 -25.99 18.30
CA LEU A 130 0.28 -24.56 18.01
C LEU A 130 1.46 -23.70 18.43
N GLN A 131 2.08 -23.99 19.59
CA GLN A 131 3.28 -23.28 20.05
C GLN A 131 4.45 -23.48 19.08
N GLU A 132 4.68 -24.70 18.58
CA GLU A 132 5.71 -25.00 17.58
C GLU A 132 5.44 -24.28 16.24
N GLN A 133 4.19 -24.26 15.78
CA GLN A 133 3.81 -23.52 14.57
C GLN A 133 4.05 -22.03 14.71
N LEU A 134 3.66 -21.44 15.85
CA LEU A 134 3.87 -20.02 16.12
C LEU A 134 5.35 -19.67 16.17
N LEU A 135 6.18 -20.50 16.82
CA LEU A 135 7.62 -20.28 16.88
C LEU A 135 8.23 -20.32 15.47
N LYS A 136 7.84 -21.29 14.66
CA LYS A 136 8.30 -21.40 13.27
C LYS A 136 7.89 -20.18 12.43
N GLU A 137 6.65 -19.70 12.56
CA GLU A 137 6.19 -18.52 11.83
C GLU A 137 6.94 -17.25 12.26
N ILE A 138 7.25 -17.12 13.56
CA ILE A 138 8.10 -16.05 14.07
C ILE A 138 9.49 -16.14 13.44
N ASP A 139 10.14 -17.30 13.45
CA ASP A 139 11.47 -17.48 12.87
C ASP A 139 11.48 -17.19 11.35
N ASP A 140 10.51 -17.73 10.61
CA ASP A 140 10.36 -17.51 9.16
C ASP A 140 10.08 -16.02 8.85
N SER A 141 9.33 -15.32 9.72
CA SER A 141 9.09 -13.87 9.56
C SER A 141 10.36 -13.05 9.83
N GLN A 142 11.10 -13.37 10.89
CA GLN A 142 12.34 -12.69 11.24
C GLN A 142 13.41 -12.88 10.16
N GLU A 143 13.51 -14.07 9.58
CA GLU A 143 14.46 -14.36 8.51
C GLU A 143 14.12 -13.59 7.23
N ARG A 144 12.83 -13.50 6.86
CA ARG A 144 12.37 -12.65 5.76
C ARG A 144 12.69 -11.17 5.98
N TYR A 145 12.46 -10.65 7.19
CA TYR A 145 12.81 -9.27 7.52
C TYR A 145 14.32 -9.02 7.42
N LYS A 146 15.15 -9.97 7.88
CA LYS A 146 16.60 -9.88 7.78
C LYS A 146 17.08 -9.86 6.33
N GLN A 147 16.50 -10.70 5.47
CA GLN A 147 16.80 -10.70 4.03
C GLN A 147 16.39 -9.39 3.35
N GLN A 148 15.20 -8.86 3.68
CA GLN A 148 14.76 -7.56 3.18
C GLN A 148 15.73 -6.44 3.60
N LEU A 149 16.14 -6.41 4.87
CA LEU A 149 17.08 -5.40 5.37
C LEU A 149 18.45 -5.51 4.69
N GLN A 150 18.94 -6.73 4.43
CA GLN A 150 20.18 -6.95 3.68
C GLN A 150 20.05 -6.40 2.25
N SER A 151 18.97 -6.74 1.54
CA SER A 151 18.74 -6.22 0.18
C SER A 151 18.65 -4.69 0.14
N TYR A 152 17.98 -4.08 1.13
CA TYR A 152 17.89 -2.64 1.26
C TYR A 152 19.28 -2.00 1.41
N ASN A 153 20.11 -2.54 2.30
CA ASN A 153 21.48 -2.05 2.49
C ASN A 153 22.33 -2.19 1.21
N GLU A 154 22.21 -3.29 0.47
CA GLU A 154 22.88 -3.46 -0.82
C GLU A 154 22.43 -2.41 -1.84
N HIS A 155 21.13 -2.11 -1.90
CA HIS A 155 20.60 -1.06 -2.77
C HIS A 155 21.09 0.33 -2.39
N VAL A 156 21.17 0.64 -1.08
CA VAL A 156 21.74 1.91 -0.59
C VAL A 156 23.20 2.06 -1.02
N VAL A 157 24.00 1.00 -0.91
CA VAL A 157 25.41 1.03 -1.37
C VAL A 157 25.48 1.25 -2.87
N LYS A 158 24.70 0.52 -3.67
CA LYS A 158 24.64 0.70 -5.14
C LYS A 158 24.25 2.13 -5.51
N PHE A 159 23.25 2.69 -4.84
CA PHE A 159 22.82 4.06 -5.06
C PHE A 159 23.93 5.08 -4.76
N GLN A 160 24.65 4.92 -3.66
CA GLN A 160 25.80 5.77 -3.33
C GLN A 160 26.92 5.66 -4.38
N THR A 161 27.21 4.45 -4.86
CA THR A 161 28.20 4.26 -5.91
C THR A 161 27.79 4.94 -7.21
N GLU A 162 26.52 4.82 -7.61
CA GLU A 162 25.97 5.45 -8.81
C GLU A 162 26.03 6.98 -8.71
N MET A 163 25.66 7.53 -7.55
CA MET A 163 25.76 8.97 -7.29
C MET A 163 27.20 9.46 -7.44
N SER A 164 28.19 8.72 -6.93
CA SER A 164 29.60 9.07 -7.06
C SER A 164 30.11 9.02 -8.50
N LEU A 165 29.59 8.07 -9.30
CA LEU A 165 29.93 7.94 -10.72
C LEU A 165 29.29 9.08 -11.53
N ARG A 166 28.04 9.41 -11.23
CA ARG A 166 27.32 10.53 -11.84
C ARG A 166 28.03 11.86 -11.59
N LEU A 167 28.42 12.14 -10.34
CA LEU A 167 29.18 13.36 -10.02
C LEU A 167 30.50 13.44 -10.78
N LYS A 168 31.20 12.31 -10.96
CA LYS A 168 32.43 12.24 -11.77
C LYS A 168 32.17 12.42 -13.27
N ALA A 169 31.04 11.95 -13.77
CA ALA A 169 30.65 12.12 -15.16
C ALA A 169 30.24 13.58 -15.45
N GLU A 170 29.46 14.18 -14.55
CA GLU A 170 29.04 15.59 -14.63
C GLU A 170 30.25 16.54 -14.57
N SER A 171 31.25 16.29 -13.70
CA SER A 171 32.46 17.11 -13.67
C SER A 171 33.30 16.98 -14.95
N LYS A 172 33.39 15.78 -15.53
CA LYS A 172 34.05 15.58 -16.83
C LYS A 172 33.30 16.24 -17.98
N ALA A 173 31.96 16.19 -17.97
CA ALA A 173 31.14 16.86 -18.97
C ALA A 173 31.32 18.38 -18.89
N ALA A 174 31.30 18.97 -17.69
CA ALA A 174 31.53 20.39 -17.49
C ALA A 174 32.92 20.84 -17.99
N LEU A 175 33.97 20.04 -17.72
CA LEU A 175 35.32 20.31 -18.24
C LEU A 175 35.36 20.26 -19.78
N ALA A 176 34.70 19.28 -20.39
CA ALA A 176 34.64 19.17 -21.84
C ALA A 176 33.85 20.33 -22.48
N GLU A 177 32.77 20.79 -21.85
CA GLU A 177 32.00 21.96 -22.29
C GLU A 177 32.84 23.23 -22.26
N GLU A 178 33.66 23.41 -21.22
CA GLU A 178 34.60 24.54 -21.12
C GLU A 178 35.66 24.48 -22.24
N GLU A 179 36.25 23.32 -22.49
CA GLU A 179 37.21 23.13 -23.59
C GLU A 179 36.60 23.42 -24.96
N VAL A 180 35.37 22.96 -25.20
CA VAL A 180 34.61 23.25 -26.43
C VAL A 180 34.33 24.75 -26.55
N GLY A 181 33.98 25.42 -25.46
CA GLY A 181 33.82 26.87 -25.41
C GLY A 181 35.08 27.61 -25.86
N ILE A 182 36.24 27.25 -25.29
CA ILE A 182 37.55 27.82 -25.64
C ILE A 182 37.89 27.56 -27.11
N LEU A 183 37.64 26.35 -27.62
CA LEU A 183 37.90 26.02 -29.02
C LEU A 183 36.99 26.80 -29.97
N LYS A 184 35.72 27.01 -29.59
CA LYS A 184 34.76 27.79 -30.37
C LYS A 184 35.17 29.25 -30.47
N GLU A 185 35.63 29.85 -29.37
CA GLU A 185 36.18 31.22 -29.36
C GLU A 185 37.44 31.34 -30.23
N LYS A 186 38.35 30.37 -30.15
CA LYS A 186 39.53 30.33 -31.04
C LYS A 186 39.13 30.23 -32.51
N LEU A 187 38.14 29.40 -32.83
CA LEU A 187 37.63 29.24 -34.18
C LEU A 187 36.97 30.52 -34.70
N SER A 188 36.15 31.20 -33.89
CA SER A 188 35.54 32.46 -34.29
C SER A 188 36.58 33.54 -34.56
N HIS A 189 37.59 33.67 -33.68
CA HIS A 189 38.69 34.61 -33.87
C HIS A 189 39.48 34.33 -35.17
N LEU A 190 39.80 33.05 -35.44
CA LEU A 190 40.46 32.66 -36.70
C LEU A 190 39.59 32.92 -37.92
N SER A 191 38.29 32.64 -37.85
CA SER A 191 37.34 32.93 -38.93
C SER A 191 37.25 34.42 -39.22
N GLU A 192 37.19 35.27 -38.19
CA GLU A 192 37.19 36.72 -38.38
C GLU A 192 38.52 37.22 -38.96
N SER A 193 39.65 36.69 -38.48
CA SER A 193 40.97 37.08 -38.98
C SER A 193 41.15 36.72 -40.45
N THR A 194 40.73 35.52 -40.85
CA THR A 194 40.79 35.05 -42.24
C THR A 194 39.86 35.83 -43.15
N GLU A 195 38.64 36.17 -42.70
CA GLU A 195 37.74 37.02 -43.48
C GLU A 195 38.29 38.45 -43.65
N ARG A 196 38.87 39.03 -42.59
CA ARG A 196 39.58 40.33 -42.67
C ARG A 196 40.74 40.29 -43.67
N GLU A 197 41.51 39.20 -43.70
CA GLU A 197 42.61 39.02 -44.63
C GLU A 197 42.15 38.85 -46.08
N LYS A 198 41.11 38.05 -46.30
CA LYS A 198 40.46 37.90 -47.62
C LYS A 198 39.97 39.25 -48.16
N GLN A 199 39.37 40.09 -47.33
CA GLN A 199 38.93 41.43 -47.73
C GLN A 199 40.11 42.35 -48.09
N ARG A 200 41.21 42.29 -47.34
CA ARG A 200 42.45 43.01 -47.67
C ARG A 200 43.01 42.57 -49.02
N LEU A 201 43.21 41.26 -49.22
CA LEU A 201 43.73 40.70 -50.47
C LEU A 201 42.80 40.99 -51.66
N GLY A 202 41.48 40.96 -51.47
CA GLY A 202 40.51 41.35 -52.49
C GLY A 202 40.68 42.82 -52.92
N SER A 203 40.87 43.72 -51.95
CA SER A 203 41.09 45.14 -52.20
C SER A 203 42.41 45.40 -52.94
N GLU A 204 43.47 44.70 -52.56
CA GLU A 204 44.78 44.76 -53.24
C GLU A 204 44.69 44.27 -54.69
N LEU A 205 43.97 43.16 -54.93
CA LEU A 205 43.77 42.61 -56.27
C LEU A 205 43.00 43.60 -57.16
N GLU A 206 41.93 44.21 -56.64
CA GLU A 206 41.20 45.25 -57.37
C GLU A 206 42.06 46.46 -57.69
N GLN A 207 42.90 46.89 -56.75
CA GLN A 207 43.85 47.99 -56.97
C GLN A 207 44.85 47.64 -58.07
N LEU A 208 45.50 46.48 -57.99
CA LEU A 208 46.44 46.01 -59.00
C LEU A 208 45.79 45.88 -60.38
N LYS A 209 44.53 45.43 -60.46
CA LYS A 209 43.77 45.37 -61.71
C LYS A 209 43.52 46.77 -62.30
N ARG A 210 43.21 47.76 -61.47
CA ARG A 210 43.05 49.16 -61.90
C ARG A 210 44.38 49.73 -62.38
N GLU A 211 45.47 49.54 -61.64
CA GLU A 211 46.82 49.99 -62.01
C GLU A 211 47.30 49.34 -63.31
N SER A 212 47.12 48.02 -63.45
CA SER A 212 47.43 47.29 -64.68
C SER A 212 46.64 47.82 -65.88
N LYS A 213 45.33 48.07 -65.72
CA LYS A 213 44.51 48.67 -66.79
C LYS A 213 45.00 50.06 -67.19
N LEU A 214 45.35 50.90 -66.22
CA LEU A 214 45.92 52.24 -66.49
C LEU A 214 47.27 52.14 -67.21
N SER A 215 48.13 51.20 -66.80
CA SER A 215 49.41 50.94 -67.45
C SER A 215 49.23 50.50 -68.90
N LEU A 216 48.32 49.54 -69.15
CA LEU A 216 47.97 49.11 -70.51
C LEU A 216 47.44 50.27 -71.36
N SER A 217 46.55 51.11 -70.82
CA SER A 217 46.06 52.29 -71.53
C SER A 217 47.17 53.28 -71.86
N ARG A 218 48.14 53.48 -70.96
CA ARG A 218 49.31 54.34 -71.21
C ARG A 218 50.18 53.78 -72.33
N ILE A 219 50.52 52.49 -72.27
CA ILE A 219 51.30 51.81 -73.31
C ILE A 219 50.59 51.87 -74.65
N ASN A 220 49.27 51.66 -74.69
CA ASN A 220 48.50 51.74 -75.94
C ASN A 220 48.53 53.15 -76.55
N ALA A 221 48.36 54.19 -75.72
CA ALA A 221 48.44 55.57 -76.18
C ALA A 221 49.86 55.98 -76.64
N ASP A 222 50.91 55.40 -76.06
CA ASP A 222 52.28 55.57 -76.53
C ASP A 222 52.50 54.85 -77.88
N LEU A 223 51.97 53.62 -78.02
CA LEU A 223 52.03 52.85 -79.27
C LEU A 223 51.31 53.58 -80.41
N GLU A 224 50.08 54.05 -80.20
CA GLU A 224 49.32 54.82 -81.19
C GLU A 224 50.09 56.08 -81.64
N ARG A 225 50.72 56.78 -80.70
CA ARG A 225 51.58 57.95 -81.03
C ARG A 225 52.80 57.57 -81.85
N MET A 226 53.44 56.44 -81.54
CA MET A 226 54.59 55.95 -82.30
C MET A 226 54.18 55.46 -83.69
N GLU A 227 53.03 54.82 -83.81
CA GLU A 227 52.46 54.38 -85.08
C GLU A 227 52.13 55.57 -85.99
N PHE A 228 51.50 56.63 -85.46
CA PHE A 228 51.26 57.86 -86.21
C PHE A 228 52.57 58.50 -86.72
N LYS A 229 53.60 58.58 -85.88
CA LYS A 229 54.92 59.09 -86.28
C LYS A 229 55.58 58.22 -87.36
N ALA A 230 55.49 56.90 -87.22
CA ALA A 230 56.03 55.97 -88.20
C ALA A 230 55.33 56.09 -89.55
N ASN A 231 53.99 56.23 -89.55
CA ASN A 231 53.21 56.44 -90.76
C ASN A 231 53.54 57.79 -91.44
N SER A 232 53.64 58.87 -90.67
CA SER A 232 54.05 60.17 -91.20
C SER A 232 55.46 60.14 -91.79
N ALA A 233 56.43 59.51 -91.12
CA ALA A 233 57.79 59.36 -91.64
C ALA A 233 57.83 58.47 -92.91
N LYS A 234 56.94 57.47 -93.00
CA LYS A 234 56.77 56.64 -94.20
C LYS A 234 56.21 57.48 -95.36
N GLU A 235 55.16 58.26 -95.14
CA GLU A 235 54.59 59.16 -96.15
C GLU A 235 55.62 60.20 -96.62
N GLU A 236 56.39 60.81 -95.72
CA GLU A 236 57.49 61.71 -96.07
C GLU A 236 58.57 61.00 -96.91
N SER A 237 58.93 59.77 -96.56
CA SER A 237 59.90 58.97 -97.32
C SER A 237 59.36 58.61 -98.72
N GLU A 238 58.07 58.31 -98.84
CA GLU A 238 57.42 58.04 -100.13
C GLU A 238 57.44 59.31 -101.00
N LEU A 239 57.08 60.46 -100.44
CA LEU A 239 57.15 61.76 -101.12
C LEU A 239 58.58 62.10 -101.57
N LEU A 240 59.59 61.91 -100.72
CA LEU A 240 61.00 62.14 -101.09
C LEU A 240 61.45 61.19 -102.20
N LYS A 241 60.97 59.95 -102.18
CA LYS A 241 61.23 58.99 -103.26
C LYS A 241 60.60 59.44 -104.57
N GLU A 242 59.36 59.92 -104.55
CA GLU A 242 58.68 60.51 -105.72
C GLU A 242 59.43 61.75 -106.24
N GLN A 243 59.89 62.64 -105.36
CA GLN A 243 60.69 63.81 -105.74
C GLN A 243 62.04 63.41 -106.36
N LEU A 244 62.69 62.37 -105.82
CA LEU A 244 63.92 61.83 -106.37
C LEU A 244 63.67 61.21 -107.75
N GLU A 245 62.60 60.44 -107.91
CA GLU A 245 62.21 59.84 -109.19
C GLU A 245 61.87 60.92 -110.23
N HIS A 246 61.16 61.98 -109.83
CA HIS A 246 60.92 63.15 -110.66
C HIS A 246 62.23 63.84 -111.08
N SER A 247 63.16 64.05 -110.15
CA SER A 247 64.48 64.65 -110.43
C SER A 247 65.32 63.75 -111.34
N GLN A 248 65.27 62.43 -111.15
CA GLN A 248 65.91 61.46 -112.04
C GLN A 248 65.29 61.49 -113.43
N ASN A 249 63.97 61.62 -113.54
CA ASN A 249 63.28 61.73 -114.81
C ASN A 249 63.59 63.06 -115.50
N GLN A 250 63.62 64.19 -114.79
CA GLN A 250 64.11 65.47 -115.31
C GLN A 250 65.56 65.38 -115.76
N LEU A 251 66.43 64.66 -115.03
CA LEU A 251 67.82 64.45 -115.43
C LEU A 251 67.91 63.56 -116.68
N LYS A 252 67.12 62.48 -116.75
CA LYS A 252 67.01 61.64 -117.94
C LYS A 252 66.49 62.45 -119.12
N GLU A 253 65.47 63.29 -118.94
CA GLU A 253 64.97 64.22 -119.95
C GLU A 253 66.01 65.28 -120.30
N CYS A 254 66.82 65.77 -119.38
CA CYS A 254 67.89 66.72 -119.66
C CYS A 254 69.06 66.05 -120.41
N LEU A 255 69.37 64.79 -120.07
CA LEU A 255 70.33 63.96 -120.80
C LEU A 255 69.80 63.56 -122.18
N LEU A 256 68.51 63.26 -122.28
CA LEU A 256 67.83 62.99 -123.55
C LEU A 256 67.71 64.26 -124.37
N SER A 257 67.41 65.41 -123.77
CA SER A 257 67.42 66.75 -124.40
C SER A 257 68.82 67.15 -124.82
N LYS A 258 69.87 66.80 -124.05
CA LYS A 258 71.28 66.95 -124.44
C LYS A 258 71.62 66.02 -125.61
N CYS A 259 71.26 64.74 -125.53
CA CYS A 259 71.43 63.78 -126.63
C CYS A 259 70.59 64.16 -127.85
N GLU A 260 69.43 64.79 -127.64
CA GLU A 260 68.53 65.32 -128.65
C GLU A 260 69.01 66.67 -129.15
N LEU A 261 69.77 67.49 -128.41
CA LEU A 261 70.42 68.71 -128.90
C LEU A 261 71.67 68.34 -129.70
N GLU A 262 72.39 67.30 -129.27
CA GLU A 262 73.46 66.64 -130.03
C GLU A 262 72.91 65.94 -131.28
N LYS A 263 71.70 65.37 -131.23
CA LYS A 263 71.00 64.80 -132.40
C LYS A 263 70.20 65.83 -133.21
N LYS A 264 69.71 66.95 -132.67
CA LYS A 264 68.97 68.02 -133.38
C LYS A 264 69.92 69.04 -134.04
N LEU A 265 71.24 68.90 -133.84
CA LEU A 265 72.31 69.34 -134.77
C LEU A 265 72.47 68.41 -136.00
N SER A 266 71.70 67.32 -136.07
CA SER A 266 71.65 66.35 -137.17
C SER A 266 70.19 65.95 -137.44
N THR A 267 69.52 66.72 -138.30
CA THR A 267 68.18 66.48 -138.89
C THR A 267 66.90 66.81 -138.08
N PHE A 268 66.00 67.52 -138.79
CA PHE A 268 64.65 67.97 -138.45
C PHE A 268 63.61 66.83 -138.39
N THR A 269 62.46 67.14 -137.74
CA THR A 269 61.02 66.90 -138.09
C THR A 269 60.13 66.18 -137.04
N PHE A 270 58.86 66.63 -137.01
CA PHE A 270 57.70 66.49 -136.10
C PHE A 270 57.11 65.08 -135.81
N GLN A 271 56.29 65.02 -134.73
CA GLN A 271 54.88 64.51 -134.63
C GLN A 271 54.64 63.58 -133.40
N GLU A 272 53.92 64.01 -132.35
CA GLU A 272 52.49 63.79 -131.99
C GLU A 272 52.10 62.33 -131.68
N VAL A 273 51.46 62.06 -130.52
CA VAL A 273 50.26 61.21 -130.34
C VAL A 273 49.86 61.17 -128.85
N ALA A 274 48.58 61.40 -128.61
CA ALA A 274 47.87 61.34 -127.34
C ALA A 274 47.47 59.91 -126.95
N THR A 275 47.27 59.65 -125.65
CA THR A 275 46.59 58.43 -125.17
C THR A 275 45.57 58.73 -124.07
N SER A 276 44.31 58.93 -124.50
CA SER A 276 43.03 58.47 -123.94
C SER A 276 42.87 58.31 -122.40
N GLU A 277 42.26 59.31 -121.75
CA GLU A 277 41.74 59.29 -120.35
C GLU A 277 40.64 58.24 -120.07
N ASP A 278 39.89 57.81 -121.09
CA ASP A 278 38.73 56.90 -120.93
C ASP A 278 39.11 55.50 -120.38
N ASN A 279 40.34 55.03 -120.59
CA ASN A 279 40.78 53.72 -120.09
C ASN A 279 41.10 53.70 -118.59
N MET A 280 41.39 54.86 -117.98
CA MET A 280 41.68 54.97 -116.55
C MET A 280 40.40 54.99 -115.72
N LEU A 281 39.37 55.69 -116.19
CA LEU A 281 38.07 55.78 -115.51
C LEU A 281 37.35 54.43 -115.46
N VAL A 282 37.38 53.67 -116.56
CA VAL A 282 36.79 52.32 -116.63
C VAL A 282 37.45 51.36 -115.64
N LYS A 283 38.77 51.48 -115.44
CA LYS A 283 39.52 50.64 -114.50
C LYS A 283 39.15 50.94 -113.04
N HIS A 284 39.02 52.22 -112.69
CA HIS A 284 38.60 52.66 -111.35
C HIS A 284 37.19 52.18 -110.99
N LEU A 285 36.23 52.28 -111.92
CA LEU A 285 34.86 51.80 -111.71
C LEU A 285 34.79 50.27 -111.56
N GLN A 286 35.67 49.53 -112.25
CA GLN A 286 35.78 48.08 -112.08
C GLN A 286 36.38 47.68 -110.72
N ASP A 287 37.30 48.47 -110.17
CA ASP A 287 37.88 48.23 -108.85
C ASP A 287 36.90 48.55 -107.71
N GLU A 288 36.10 49.63 -107.82
CA GLU A 288 35.02 49.92 -106.86
C GLU A 288 33.96 48.81 -106.83
N LEU A 289 33.54 48.30 -108.00
CA LEU A 289 32.60 47.18 -108.07
C LEU A 289 33.15 45.92 -107.38
N ARG A 290 34.45 45.62 -107.57
CA ARG A 290 35.12 44.50 -106.87
C ARG A 290 35.14 44.69 -105.35
N ASN A 291 35.35 45.91 -104.87
CA ASN A 291 35.34 46.21 -103.44
C ASN A 291 33.94 46.04 -102.83
N TYR A 292 32.90 46.57 -103.47
CA TYR A 292 31.52 46.37 -103.01
C TYR A 292 31.10 44.90 -103.00
N GLU A 293 31.54 44.10 -103.98
CA GLU A 293 31.32 42.64 -103.97
C GLU A 293 32.03 41.93 -102.81
N ALA A 294 33.21 42.41 -102.39
CA ALA A 294 33.94 41.88 -101.24
C ALA A 294 33.24 42.20 -99.92
N GLU A 295 32.78 43.45 -99.74
CA GLU A 295 32.02 43.89 -98.57
C GLU A 295 30.69 43.14 -98.43
N VAL A 296 29.96 42.91 -99.54
CA VAL A 296 28.72 42.12 -99.52
C VAL A 296 28.99 40.67 -99.12
N ARG A 297 30.11 40.07 -99.56
CA ARG A 297 30.53 38.73 -99.13
C ARG A 297 30.86 38.70 -97.64
N GLU A 298 31.55 39.72 -97.13
CA GLU A 298 31.87 39.83 -95.71
C GLU A 298 30.63 40.04 -94.85
N ALA A 299 29.70 40.90 -95.26
CA ALA A 299 28.42 41.12 -94.58
C ALA A 299 27.57 39.84 -94.51
N LYS A 300 27.55 39.04 -95.59
CA LYS A 300 26.90 37.71 -95.59
C LYS A 300 27.56 36.76 -94.60
N LYS A 301 28.90 36.74 -94.54
CA LYS A 301 29.66 35.93 -93.56
C LYS A 301 29.36 36.38 -92.13
N LEU A 302 29.36 37.69 -91.86
CA LEU A 302 29.00 38.25 -90.54
C LEU A 302 27.56 37.91 -90.16
N LYS A 303 26.60 38.02 -91.08
CA LYS A 303 25.21 37.66 -90.83
C LYS A 303 25.07 36.17 -90.46
N SER A 304 25.70 35.27 -91.21
CA SER A 304 25.69 33.84 -90.89
C SER A 304 26.37 33.51 -89.56
N SER A 305 27.44 34.23 -89.22
CA SER A 305 28.12 34.13 -87.93
C SER A 305 27.22 34.60 -86.78
N HIS A 306 26.52 35.73 -86.96
CA HIS A 306 25.60 36.27 -85.96
C HIS A 306 24.43 35.31 -85.68
N GLU A 307 23.81 34.76 -86.73
CA GLU A 307 22.75 33.75 -86.60
C GLU A 307 23.22 32.50 -85.85
N ASN A 308 24.44 32.01 -86.12
CA ASN A 308 25.04 30.89 -85.39
C ASN A 308 25.31 31.24 -83.90
N ILE A 309 25.76 32.46 -83.61
CA ILE A 309 25.98 32.92 -82.24
C ILE A 309 24.66 33.00 -81.46
N GLU A 310 23.59 33.53 -82.06
CA GLU A 310 22.27 33.59 -81.41
C GLU A 310 21.72 32.18 -81.14
N LEU A 311 21.89 31.24 -82.08
CA LEU A 311 21.52 29.84 -81.84
C LEU A 311 22.29 29.22 -80.68
N LEU A 312 23.59 29.49 -80.57
CA LEU A 312 24.42 29.00 -79.46
C LEU A 312 23.99 29.60 -78.12
N LYS A 313 23.62 30.89 -78.07
CA LYS A 313 23.07 31.52 -76.86
C LYS A 313 21.80 30.83 -76.38
N VAL A 314 20.87 30.53 -77.30
CA VAL A 314 19.62 29.82 -76.97
C VAL A 314 19.92 28.43 -76.41
N LYS A 315 20.78 27.64 -77.07
CA LYS A 315 21.17 26.30 -76.58
C LYS A 315 21.85 26.36 -75.21
N LEU A 316 22.70 27.34 -74.97
CA LEU A 316 23.36 27.53 -73.67
C LEU A 316 22.35 27.82 -72.55
N LEU A 317 21.34 28.65 -72.82
CA LEU A 317 20.28 28.94 -71.85
C LEU A 317 19.43 27.70 -71.55
N GLU A 318 19.06 26.91 -72.57
CA GLU A 318 18.33 25.65 -72.36
C GLU A 318 19.13 24.65 -71.53
N GLU A 319 20.44 24.49 -71.81
CA GLU A 319 21.31 23.61 -71.03
C GLU A 319 21.51 24.11 -69.59
N ARG A 320 21.58 25.44 -69.39
CA ARG A 320 21.57 26.01 -68.03
C ARG A 320 20.28 25.67 -67.29
N ALA A 321 19.12 25.83 -67.92
CA ALA A 321 17.83 25.49 -67.30
C ALA A 321 17.67 23.97 -67.06
N ARG A 322 18.25 23.11 -67.89
CA ARG A 322 18.32 21.65 -67.63
C ARG A 322 19.18 21.35 -66.40
N ARG A 323 20.36 21.97 -66.30
CA ARG A 323 21.26 21.83 -65.16
C ARG A 323 20.62 22.29 -63.85
N GLU A 324 20.01 23.48 -63.84
CA GLU A 324 19.33 24.02 -62.66
C GLU A 324 18.22 23.09 -62.16
N ARG A 325 17.44 22.49 -63.07
CA ARG A 325 16.44 21.47 -62.70
C ARG A 325 17.08 20.24 -62.08
N ALA A 326 18.13 19.69 -62.70
CA ALA A 326 18.86 18.54 -62.16
C ALA A 326 19.49 18.82 -60.79
N GLU A 327 20.07 20.00 -60.59
CA GLU A 327 20.63 20.45 -59.30
C GLU A 327 19.53 20.55 -58.25
N SER A 328 18.35 21.09 -58.59
CA SER A 328 17.21 21.17 -57.66
C SER A 328 16.67 19.79 -57.26
N GLU A 329 16.65 18.83 -58.19
CA GLU A 329 16.26 17.44 -57.90
C GLU A 329 17.32 16.74 -57.04
N LEU A 330 18.60 17.01 -57.28
CA LEU A 330 19.70 16.48 -56.46
C LEU A 330 19.64 17.01 -55.02
N SER A 331 19.33 18.30 -54.82
CA SER A 331 19.09 18.85 -53.49
C SER A 331 17.89 18.18 -52.78
N LYS A 332 16.78 17.92 -53.49
CA LYS A 332 15.63 17.20 -52.93
C LYS A 332 15.99 15.76 -52.55
N LEU A 333 16.80 15.07 -53.37
CA LEU A 333 17.28 13.72 -53.06
C LEU A 333 18.17 13.72 -51.80
N GLN A 334 19.02 14.73 -51.62
CA GLN A 334 19.83 14.87 -50.41
C GLN A 334 18.97 15.09 -49.16
N GLU A 335 17.92 15.91 -49.27
CA GLU A 335 16.97 16.12 -48.16
C GLU A 335 16.21 14.83 -47.80
N MET A 336 15.77 14.05 -48.81
CA MET A 336 15.16 12.74 -48.58
C MET A 336 16.15 11.73 -47.98
N GLN A 337 17.43 11.77 -48.37
CA GLN A 337 18.44 10.91 -47.76
C GLN A 337 18.61 11.23 -46.26
N LEU A 338 18.62 12.52 -45.90
CA LEU A 338 18.70 12.93 -44.50
C LEU A 338 17.46 12.48 -43.70
N SER A 339 16.27 12.50 -44.29
CA SER A 339 15.06 12.01 -43.62
C SER A 339 15.05 10.48 -43.48
N ILE A 340 15.55 9.74 -44.47
CA ILE A 340 15.75 8.29 -44.39
C ILE A 340 16.70 7.93 -43.26
N ASN A 341 17.86 8.57 -43.17
CA ASN A 341 18.83 8.30 -42.11
C ASN A 341 18.24 8.54 -40.72
N LYS A 342 17.46 9.62 -40.53
CA LYS A 342 16.75 9.88 -39.27
C LYS A 342 15.77 8.75 -38.90
N LEU A 343 15.00 8.27 -39.89
CA LEU A 343 14.08 7.17 -39.67
C LEU A 343 14.79 5.86 -39.36
N GLU A 344 15.95 5.59 -39.97
CA GLU A 344 16.79 4.43 -39.68
C GLU A 344 17.39 4.49 -38.27
N ASP A 345 17.84 5.66 -37.83
CA ASP A 345 18.32 5.89 -36.47
C ASP A 345 17.20 5.67 -35.44
N GLU A 346 16.00 6.23 -35.69
CA GLU A 346 14.82 6.00 -34.86
C GLU A 346 14.45 4.52 -34.80
N LEU A 347 14.40 3.83 -35.94
CA LEU A 347 14.09 2.39 -36.00
C LEU A 347 15.13 1.55 -35.24
N SER A 348 16.41 1.92 -35.32
CA SER A 348 17.48 1.29 -34.55
C SER A 348 17.32 1.52 -33.05
N SER A 349 16.92 2.73 -32.63
CA SER A 349 16.63 3.05 -31.23
C SER A 349 15.45 2.22 -30.68
N TRP A 350 14.38 2.05 -31.46
CA TRP A 350 13.24 1.21 -31.09
C TRP A 350 13.62 -0.26 -31.00
N LYS A 351 14.46 -0.76 -31.91
CA LYS A 351 14.98 -2.13 -31.84
C LYS A 351 15.80 -2.39 -30.58
N LEU A 352 16.66 -1.44 -30.18
CA LEU A 352 17.42 -1.55 -28.93
C LEU A 352 16.48 -1.60 -27.72
N LEU A 353 15.50 -0.70 -27.66
CA LEU A 353 14.51 -0.68 -26.58
C LEU A 353 13.69 -1.99 -26.50
N ILE A 354 13.34 -2.59 -27.63
CA ILE A 354 12.63 -3.88 -27.67
C ILE A 354 13.53 -5.00 -27.11
N ASN A 355 14.81 -5.03 -27.47
CA ASN A 355 15.76 -6.03 -26.99
C ASN A 355 16.04 -5.94 -25.49
N ASP A 356 15.90 -4.76 -24.89
CA ASP A 356 16.03 -4.56 -23.44
C ASP A 356 14.89 -5.22 -22.64
N ILE A 357 13.75 -5.52 -23.29
CA ILE A 357 12.63 -6.21 -22.65
C ILE A 357 12.86 -7.73 -22.72
N PRO A 358 13.06 -8.44 -21.60
CA PRO A 358 13.39 -9.86 -21.62
C PRO A 358 12.31 -10.71 -22.30
N GLY A 359 12.68 -11.57 -23.25
CA GLY A 359 11.73 -12.47 -23.92
C GLY A 359 10.79 -11.78 -24.93
N VAL A 360 11.10 -10.54 -25.33
CA VAL A 360 10.43 -9.84 -26.43
C VAL A 360 11.45 -9.71 -27.56
N SER A 361 11.10 -10.17 -28.76
CA SER A 361 11.98 -10.08 -29.95
C SER A 361 11.37 -9.21 -31.06
N SER A 362 10.09 -8.88 -30.92
CA SER A 362 9.32 -8.05 -31.85
C SER A 362 8.34 -7.15 -31.11
N SER A 363 7.77 -6.13 -31.78
CA SER A 363 6.75 -5.29 -31.15
C SER A 363 5.46 -6.06 -30.85
N GLU A 364 5.14 -7.11 -31.61
CA GLU A 364 3.98 -7.97 -31.39
C GLU A 364 4.09 -8.70 -30.02
N ASP A 365 5.30 -9.13 -29.67
CA ASP A 365 5.57 -9.83 -28.41
C ASP A 365 5.31 -8.94 -27.18
N ILE A 366 5.45 -7.62 -27.32
CA ILE A 366 5.11 -6.65 -26.26
C ILE A 366 3.64 -6.74 -25.92
N CYS A 367 2.77 -6.73 -26.93
CA CYS A 367 1.32 -6.83 -26.74
C CYS A 367 0.94 -8.16 -26.09
N ILE A 368 1.57 -9.26 -26.50
CA ILE A 368 1.35 -10.58 -25.91
C ILE A 368 1.78 -10.60 -24.45
N LYS A 369 2.98 -10.10 -24.13
CA LYS A 369 3.52 -10.07 -22.77
C LYS A 369 2.73 -9.15 -21.86
N PHE A 370 2.32 -7.99 -22.35
CA PHE A 370 1.43 -7.08 -21.62
C PHE A 370 0.09 -7.74 -21.31
N SER A 371 -0.52 -8.42 -22.28
CA SER A 371 -1.78 -9.16 -22.08
C SER A 371 -1.62 -10.29 -21.05
N ALA A 372 -0.48 -10.99 -21.07
CA ALA A 372 -0.16 -12.03 -20.07
C ALA A 372 0.00 -11.43 -18.67
N LEU A 373 0.73 -10.33 -18.53
CA LEU A 373 0.89 -9.61 -17.26
C LEU A 373 -0.45 -9.09 -16.72
N GLN A 374 -1.31 -8.54 -17.59
CA GLN A 374 -2.65 -8.12 -17.19
C GLN A 374 -3.47 -9.29 -16.63
N ARG A 375 -3.40 -10.47 -17.27
CA ARG A 375 -4.07 -11.67 -16.78
C ARG A 375 -3.51 -12.14 -15.44
N GLU A 376 -2.19 -12.13 -15.28
CA GLU A 376 -1.53 -12.49 -14.03
C GLU A 376 -1.90 -11.56 -12.87
N VAL A 377 -1.99 -10.26 -13.13
CA VAL A 377 -2.44 -9.26 -12.15
C VAL A 377 -3.90 -9.51 -11.74
N ILE A 378 -4.79 -9.78 -12.70
CA ILE A 378 -6.19 -10.12 -12.42
C ILE A 378 -6.28 -11.39 -11.56
N ASP A 379 -5.58 -12.46 -11.95
CA ASP A 379 -5.58 -13.73 -11.20
C ASP A 379 -5.01 -13.55 -9.79
N SER A 380 -3.93 -12.80 -9.64
CA SER A 380 -3.33 -12.50 -8.33
C SER A 380 -4.27 -11.67 -7.45
N THR A 381 -4.91 -10.66 -8.03
CA THR A 381 -5.90 -9.82 -7.32
C THR A 381 -7.10 -10.66 -6.87
N MET A 382 -7.55 -11.59 -7.71
CA MET A 382 -8.65 -12.50 -7.39
C MET A 382 -8.27 -13.44 -6.22
N LYS A 383 -7.08 -14.04 -6.25
CA LYS A 383 -6.55 -14.86 -5.14
C LYS A 383 -6.42 -14.08 -3.84
N VAL A 384 -5.95 -12.84 -3.90
CA VAL A 384 -5.89 -11.94 -2.72
C VAL A 384 -7.30 -11.65 -2.20
N GLY A 385 -8.26 -11.42 -3.09
CA GLY A 385 -9.67 -11.24 -2.73
C GLY A 385 -10.26 -12.46 -2.01
N GLU A 386 -10.00 -13.67 -2.52
CA GLU A 386 -10.42 -14.92 -1.87
C GLU A 386 -9.77 -15.11 -0.49
N ALA A 387 -8.47 -14.86 -0.38
CA ALA A 387 -7.76 -14.93 0.90
C ALA A 387 -8.32 -13.95 1.92
N ASN A 388 -8.60 -12.71 1.50
CA ASN A 388 -9.19 -11.69 2.35
C ASN A 388 -10.63 -12.04 2.77
N ALA A 389 -11.41 -12.67 1.89
CA ALA A 389 -12.74 -13.17 2.23
C ALA A 389 -12.68 -14.30 3.29
N ARG A 390 -11.72 -15.23 3.16
CA ARG A 390 -11.47 -16.29 4.15
C ARG A 390 -11.03 -15.71 5.49
N LEU A 391 -10.17 -14.69 5.47
CA LEU A 391 -9.73 -13.98 6.67
C LEU A 391 -10.91 -13.35 7.40
N LYS A 392 -11.78 -12.62 6.69
CA LYS A 392 -13.00 -12.03 7.28
C LYS A 392 -13.94 -13.09 7.87
N GLN A 393 -14.07 -14.26 7.23
CA GLN A 393 -14.84 -15.36 7.79
C GLN A 393 -14.25 -15.88 9.10
N LEU A 394 -12.92 -15.98 9.19
CA LEU A 394 -12.23 -16.37 10.42
C LEU A 394 -12.35 -15.31 11.53
N GLU A 395 -12.27 -14.02 11.19
CA GLU A 395 -12.52 -12.93 12.15
C GLU A 395 -13.93 -13.00 12.74
N VAL A 396 -14.95 -13.16 11.90
CA VAL A 396 -16.34 -13.30 12.37
C VAL A 396 -16.53 -14.55 13.24
N ALA A 397 -15.89 -15.67 12.87
CA ALA A 397 -15.94 -16.89 13.67
C ALA A 397 -15.24 -16.72 15.03
N LEU A 398 -14.11 -15.99 15.06
CA LEU A 398 -13.39 -15.66 16.28
C LEU A 398 -14.23 -14.75 17.19
N ASP A 399 -14.85 -13.71 16.65
CA ASP A 399 -15.73 -12.82 17.39
C ASP A 399 -16.92 -13.58 18.00
N SER A 400 -17.52 -14.49 17.22
CA SER A 400 -18.58 -15.38 17.73
C SER A 400 -18.10 -16.26 18.87
N ALA A 401 -16.93 -16.91 18.72
CA ALA A 401 -16.36 -17.77 19.75
C ALA A 401 -15.99 -16.99 21.02
N GLN A 402 -15.54 -15.74 20.87
CA GLN A 402 -15.25 -14.82 21.98
C GLN A 402 -16.52 -14.48 22.76
N ILE A 403 -17.62 -14.18 22.07
CA ILE A 403 -18.93 -13.93 22.68
C ILE A 403 -19.43 -15.19 23.41
N ASP A 404 -19.34 -16.36 22.77
CA ASP A 404 -19.76 -17.63 23.37
C ASP A 404 -18.95 -17.96 24.63
N LYS A 405 -17.64 -17.69 24.62
CA LYS A 405 -16.77 -17.80 25.79
C LYS A 405 -17.23 -16.87 26.92
N GLN A 406 -17.48 -15.59 26.63
CA GLN A 406 -17.94 -14.63 27.64
C GLN A 406 -19.27 -15.04 28.25
N ASN A 407 -20.20 -15.56 27.44
CA ASN A 407 -21.47 -16.09 27.91
C ASN A 407 -21.28 -17.30 28.84
N ALA A 408 -20.43 -18.26 28.45
CA ALA A 408 -20.12 -19.42 29.27
C ALA A 408 -19.44 -19.03 30.60
N GLU A 409 -18.53 -18.04 30.58
CA GLU A 409 -17.91 -17.49 31.79
C GLU A 409 -18.92 -16.80 32.71
N ALA A 410 -19.85 -16.02 32.15
CA ALA A 410 -20.93 -15.38 32.91
C ALA A 410 -21.89 -16.41 33.53
N GLU A 411 -22.27 -17.44 32.78
CA GLU A 411 -23.09 -18.54 33.28
C GLU A 411 -22.38 -19.32 34.40
N ALA A 412 -21.08 -19.60 34.25
CA ALA A 412 -20.29 -20.26 35.27
C ALA A 412 -20.16 -19.42 36.55
N ALA A 413 -19.94 -18.11 36.42
CA ALA A 413 -19.90 -17.18 37.55
C ALA A 413 -21.24 -17.15 38.31
N LEU A 414 -22.35 -17.08 37.58
CA LEU A 414 -23.70 -17.11 38.15
C LEU A 414 -24.02 -18.44 38.83
N ALA A 415 -23.60 -19.57 38.24
CA ALA A 415 -23.75 -20.89 38.86
C ALA A 415 -22.95 -20.99 40.16
N LYS A 416 -21.73 -20.43 40.19
CA LYS A 416 -20.90 -20.36 41.40
C LYS A 416 -21.57 -19.51 42.50
N GLU A 417 -22.10 -18.34 42.16
CA GLU A 417 -22.82 -17.48 43.11
C GLU A 417 -24.04 -18.20 43.70
N LYS A 418 -24.84 -18.88 42.87
CA LYS A 418 -25.99 -19.69 43.33
C LYS A 418 -25.56 -20.83 44.27
N ALA A 419 -24.43 -21.48 43.98
CA ALA A 419 -23.89 -22.53 44.83
C ALA A 419 -23.42 -21.97 46.19
N GLU A 420 -22.74 -20.82 46.19
CA GLU A 420 -22.32 -20.13 47.44
C GLU A 420 -23.51 -19.64 48.26
N PHE A 421 -24.56 -19.12 47.61
CA PHE A 421 -25.82 -18.75 48.24
C PHE A 421 -26.49 -19.96 48.90
N SER A 422 -26.69 -21.05 48.14
CA SER A 422 -27.29 -22.29 48.66
C SER A 422 -26.49 -22.88 49.81
N LYS A 423 -25.15 -22.82 49.74
CA LYS A 423 -24.26 -23.25 50.82
C LYS A 423 -24.45 -22.41 52.09
N SER A 424 -24.69 -21.12 51.95
CA SER A 424 -24.93 -20.21 53.07
C SER A 424 -26.30 -20.44 53.70
N GLU A 425 -27.34 -20.65 52.88
CA GLU A 425 -28.68 -21.04 53.36
C GLU A 425 -28.64 -22.38 54.11
N LEU A 426 -27.95 -23.40 53.58
CA LEU A 426 -27.79 -24.68 54.26
C LEU A 426 -27.15 -24.51 55.64
N LYS A 427 -26.10 -23.69 55.77
CA LYS A 427 -25.48 -23.37 57.07
C LYS A 427 -26.44 -22.66 58.03
N GLN A 428 -27.33 -21.80 57.51
CA GLN A 428 -28.34 -21.13 58.33
C GLN A 428 -29.40 -22.11 58.82
N ILE A 429 -29.89 -22.98 57.93
CA ILE A 429 -30.86 -24.03 58.26
C ILE A 429 -30.27 -25.00 59.28
N GLU A 430 -29.00 -25.38 59.13
CA GLU A 430 -28.28 -26.23 60.08
C GLU A 430 -28.24 -25.61 61.49
N LYS A 431 -27.93 -24.30 61.60
CA LYS A 431 -27.99 -23.56 62.88
C LYS A 431 -29.41 -23.49 63.47
N MET A 432 -30.43 -23.28 62.64
CA MET A 432 -31.82 -23.28 63.12
C MET A 432 -32.23 -24.67 63.62
N LEU A 433 -31.83 -25.73 62.91
CA LEU A 433 -32.08 -27.11 63.34
C LEU A 433 -31.39 -27.40 64.68
N SER A 434 -30.14 -26.96 64.88
CA SER A 434 -29.46 -27.14 66.18
C SER A 434 -30.19 -26.42 67.31
N MET A 435 -30.64 -25.18 67.09
CA MET A 435 -31.45 -24.45 68.08
C MET A 435 -32.77 -25.18 68.40
N VAL A 436 -33.48 -25.69 67.39
CA VAL A 436 -34.73 -26.43 67.59
C VAL A 436 -34.49 -27.76 68.31
N THR A 437 -33.39 -28.46 68.01
CA THR A 437 -33.02 -29.68 68.75
C THR A 437 -32.70 -29.38 70.21
N ASP A 438 -32.00 -28.28 70.49
CA ASP A 438 -31.68 -27.82 71.85
C ASP A 438 -32.97 -27.42 72.60
N GLU A 439 -33.89 -26.69 71.95
CA GLU A 439 -35.21 -26.37 72.50
C GLU A 439 -36.02 -27.64 72.78
N ARG A 440 -36.02 -28.62 71.88
CA ARG A 440 -36.70 -29.92 72.09
C ARG A 440 -36.10 -30.68 73.27
N GLU A 441 -34.78 -30.71 73.40
CA GLU A 441 -34.08 -31.37 74.52
C GLU A 441 -34.40 -30.67 75.85
N SER A 442 -34.40 -29.34 75.86
CA SER A 442 -34.79 -28.52 77.00
C SER A 442 -36.25 -28.75 77.40
N LEU A 443 -37.18 -28.73 76.45
CA LEU A 443 -38.60 -29.03 76.68
C LEU A 443 -38.81 -30.46 77.17
N LYS A 444 -38.07 -31.43 76.62
CA LYS A 444 -38.09 -32.82 77.10
C LYS A 444 -37.61 -32.90 78.55
N ASN A 445 -36.58 -32.16 78.93
CA ASN A 445 -36.11 -32.06 80.31
C ASN A 445 -37.15 -31.40 81.23
N VAL A 446 -37.83 -30.35 80.77
CA VAL A 446 -38.95 -29.71 81.49
C VAL A 446 -40.11 -30.69 81.69
N VAL A 447 -40.50 -31.44 80.64
CA VAL A 447 -41.55 -32.46 80.72
C VAL A 447 -41.16 -33.60 81.66
N ASN A 448 -39.90 -34.03 81.66
CA ASN A 448 -39.41 -35.05 82.60
C ASN A 448 -39.47 -34.55 84.05
N LYS A 449 -39.03 -33.31 84.32
CA LYS A 449 -39.17 -32.67 85.64
C LYS A 449 -40.63 -32.55 86.08
N LEU A 450 -41.54 -32.23 85.16
CA LEU A 450 -42.99 -32.16 85.41
C LEU A 450 -43.61 -33.55 85.67
N LYS A 451 -43.13 -34.60 84.99
CA LYS A 451 -43.54 -35.98 85.25
C LYS A 451 -43.03 -36.49 86.60
N GLU A 452 -41.80 -36.14 86.98
CA GLU A 452 -41.24 -36.45 88.31
C GLU A 452 -41.99 -35.72 89.43
N SER A 453 -42.47 -34.49 89.19
CA SER A 453 -43.36 -33.79 90.14
C SER A 453 -44.79 -34.36 90.20
N ASN A 454 -45.25 -35.05 89.14
CA ASN A 454 -46.58 -35.70 89.11
C ASN A 454 -46.56 -37.17 89.58
N SER A 455 -45.40 -37.82 89.68
CA SER A 455 -45.27 -39.21 90.19
C SER A 455 -45.15 -39.29 91.71
N ASN A 456 -45.10 -38.16 92.41
CA ASN A 456 -45.10 -38.07 93.86
C ASN A 456 -46.36 -37.33 94.34
N GLU A 457 -47.50 -38.00 94.33
CA GLU A 457 -48.60 -37.64 95.24
C GLU A 457 -48.36 -38.29 96.61
N ALA A 458 -47.65 -37.56 97.46
CA ALA A 458 -47.90 -37.58 98.90
C ALA A 458 -47.78 -36.15 99.42
N ARG A 459 -48.95 -35.49 99.45
CA ARG A 459 -49.40 -34.43 100.37
C ARG A 459 -48.38 -33.46 100.98
N ASP A 460 -48.74 -32.19 100.83
CA ASP A 460 -48.35 -31.01 101.62
C ASP A 460 -46.97 -30.39 101.36
N GLN A 461 -46.91 -29.50 100.35
CA GLN A 461 -46.35 -28.16 100.45
C GLN A 461 -46.59 -27.37 99.16
N GLU A 462 -47.76 -26.74 99.09
CA GLU A 462 -47.96 -25.56 98.24
C GLU A 462 -46.98 -24.47 98.70
N ALA A 463 -46.10 -24.03 97.79
CA ALA A 463 -45.76 -22.62 97.54
C ALA A 463 -44.35 -22.38 96.93
N SER A 464 -43.40 -23.34 96.97
CA SER A 464 -42.02 -23.02 96.57
C SER A 464 -41.57 -23.54 95.20
N GLY A 465 -42.08 -24.67 94.70
CA GLY A 465 -41.62 -25.24 93.41
C GLY A 465 -42.29 -24.62 92.17
N THR A 466 -43.56 -24.22 92.29
CA THR A 466 -44.31 -23.61 91.19
C THR A 466 -43.86 -22.19 90.87
N GLY A 467 -43.40 -21.44 91.89
CA GLY A 467 -42.91 -20.05 91.71
C GLY A 467 -41.65 -19.96 90.86
N THR A 468 -40.69 -20.89 91.05
CA THR A 468 -39.45 -20.91 90.25
C THR A 468 -39.71 -21.28 88.80
N PHE A 469 -40.65 -22.20 88.55
CA PHE A 469 -41.07 -22.59 87.20
C PHE A 469 -41.79 -21.46 86.45
N VAL A 470 -42.71 -20.76 87.14
CA VAL A 470 -43.40 -19.59 86.56
C VAL A 470 -42.41 -18.46 86.28
N GLN A 471 -41.45 -18.20 87.17
CA GLN A 471 -40.43 -17.17 86.97
C GLN A 471 -39.46 -17.52 85.82
N GLU A 472 -39.13 -18.81 85.63
CA GLU A 472 -38.34 -19.28 84.50
C GLU A 472 -39.10 -19.07 83.18
N LEU A 473 -40.40 -19.41 83.14
CA LEU A 473 -41.28 -19.14 82.00
C LEU A 473 -41.42 -17.64 81.71
N GLU A 474 -41.63 -16.79 82.72
CA GLU A 474 -41.66 -15.32 82.56
C GLU A 474 -40.34 -14.78 82.01
N SER A 475 -39.20 -15.31 82.46
CA SER A 475 -37.89 -14.93 81.93
C SER A 475 -37.70 -15.35 80.47
N THR A 476 -38.24 -16.51 80.07
CA THR A 476 -38.22 -16.95 78.67
C THR A 476 -39.15 -16.14 77.79
N LEU A 477 -40.32 -15.75 78.31
CA LEU A 477 -41.26 -14.87 77.61
C LEU A 477 -40.64 -13.49 77.36
N ALA A 478 -40.03 -12.89 78.39
CA ALA A 478 -39.34 -11.60 78.26
C ALA A 478 -38.20 -11.65 77.24
N LYS A 479 -37.43 -12.74 77.19
CA LYS A 479 -36.39 -12.96 76.17
C LYS A 479 -36.99 -13.06 74.75
N LYS A 480 -38.12 -13.74 74.59
CA LYS A 480 -38.80 -13.84 73.28
C LYS A 480 -39.41 -12.48 72.86
N GLU A 481 -39.95 -11.67 73.78
CA GLU A 481 -40.41 -10.30 73.48
C GLU A 481 -39.26 -9.36 73.08
N CYS A 482 -38.09 -9.45 73.74
CA CYS A 482 -36.90 -8.72 73.31
C CYS A 482 -36.46 -9.13 71.89
N TYR A 483 -36.46 -10.43 71.60
CA TYR A 483 -36.10 -10.94 70.27
C TYR A 483 -37.10 -10.51 69.19
N ILE A 484 -38.40 -10.45 69.50
CA ILE A 484 -39.42 -9.93 68.58
C ILE A 484 -39.14 -8.46 68.25
N LYS A 485 -38.81 -7.63 69.24
CA LYS A 485 -38.48 -6.20 69.01
C LYS A 485 -37.23 -6.03 68.14
N GLU A 486 -36.21 -6.88 68.31
CA GLU A 486 -35.01 -6.88 67.46
C GLU A 486 -35.34 -7.25 66.01
N LEU A 487 -36.21 -8.26 65.80
CA LEU A 487 -36.68 -8.63 64.47
C LEU A 487 -37.51 -7.52 63.82
N GLU A 488 -38.38 -6.86 64.58
CA GLU A 488 -39.16 -5.70 64.10
C GLU A 488 -38.25 -4.54 63.69
N ALA A 489 -37.22 -4.23 64.48
CA ALA A 489 -36.23 -3.20 64.15
C ALA A 489 -35.46 -3.55 62.87
N SER A 490 -34.98 -4.79 62.74
CA SER A 490 -34.28 -5.26 61.54
C SER A 490 -35.17 -5.23 60.29
N LEU A 491 -36.45 -5.54 60.42
CA LEU A 491 -37.42 -5.46 59.33
C LEU A 491 -37.65 -4.02 58.86
N ILE A 492 -37.68 -3.06 59.79
CA ILE A 492 -37.80 -1.63 59.47
C ILE A 492 -36.54 -1.17 58.71
N GLU A 493 -35.34 -1.50 59.20
CA GLU A 493 -34.08 -1.17 58.52
C GLU A 493 -34.02 -1.78 57.11
N GLN A 494 -34.42 -3.05 56.96
CA GLN A 494 -34.45 -3.71 55.66
C GLN A 494 -35.45 -3.04 54.70
N LYS A 495 -36.60 -2.58 55.22
CA LYS A 495 -37.59 -1.83 54.44
C LYS A 495 -37.04 -0.48 53.96
N GLU A 496 -36.32 0.25 54.81
CA GLU A 496 -35.67 1.51 54.44
C GLU A 496 -34.57 1.31 53.39
N PHE A 497 -33.72 0.29 53.56
CA PHE A 497 -32.71 -0.09 52.59
C PHE A 497 -33.33 -0.45 51.22
N ASN A 498 -34.39 -1.25 51.23
CA ASN A 498 -35.12 -1.62 50.01
C ASN A 498 -35.77 -0.40 49.34
N ASN A 499 -36.32 0.54 50.12
CA ASN A 499 -36.85 1.79 49.58
C ASN A 499 -35.76 2.63 48.92
N SER A 500 -34.60 2.79 49.58
CA SER A 500 -33.45 3.49 49.01
C SER A 500 -32.96 2.85 47.71
N LYS A 501 -32.88 1.50 47.66
CA LYS A 501 -32.54 0.77 46.44
C LYS A 501 -33.59 0.92 45.34
N CYS A 502 -34.88 0.96 45.67
CA CYS A 502 -35.93 1.24 44.70
C CYS A 502 -35.82 2.65 44.11
N GLU A 503 -35.44 3.66 44.91
CA GLU A 503 -35.19 5.01 44.41
C GLU A 503 -33.95 5.09 43.52
N GLU A 504 -32.87 4.41 43.88
CA GLU A 504 -31.66 4.30 43.07
C GLU A 504 -31.97 3.67 41.70
N VAL A 505 -32.75 2.58 41.67
CA VAL A 505 -33.20 1.93 40.44
C VAL A 505 -34.06 2.87 39.59
N LYS A 506 -34.96 3.65 40.21
CA LYS A 506 -35.76 4.66 39.48
C LYS A 506 -34.87 5.70 38.79
N LEU A 507 -33.88 6.24 39.51
CA LEU A 507 -32.93 7.22 38.96
C LEU A 507 -32.10 6.63 37.81
N LEU A 508 -31.61 5.40 37.97
CA LEU A 508 -30.87 4.70 36.92
C LEU A 508 -31.75 4.45 35.69
N ASN A 509 -33.02 4.09 35.88
CA ASN A 509 -33.97 3.88 34.79
C ASN A 509 -34.30 5.19 34.05
N GLU A 510 -34.42 6.32 34.76
CA GLU A 510 -34.57 7.64 34.15
C GLU A 510 -33.34 8.03 33.31
N ARG A 511 -32.13 7.79 33.85
CA ARG A 511 -30.88 8.02 33.11
C ARG A 511 -30.80 7.14 31.86
N LEU A 512 -31.14 5.86 31.98
CA LEU A 512 -31.18 4.93 30.85
C LEU A 512 -32.16 5.40 29.77
N ASN A 513 -33.35 5.89 30.17
CA ASN A 513 -34.33 6.42 29.23
C ASN A 513 -33.83 7.68 28.51
N ASN A 514 -33.09 8.55 29.20
CA ASN A 514 -32.48 9.72 28.59
C ASN A 514 -31.39 9.34 27.58
N GLU A 515 -30.54 8.37 27.90
CA GLU A 515 -29.55 7.83 26.95
C GLU A 515 -30.23 7.16 25.75
N ALA A 516 -31.31 6.39 25.95
CA ALA A 516 -32.08 5.81 24.85
C ALA A 516 -32.67 6.88 23.91
N LYS A 517 -33.13 8.01 24.45
CA LYS A 517 -33.57 9.17 23.64
C LYS A 517 -32.42 9.81 22.87
N ARG A 518 -31.24 9.95 23.51
CA ARG A 518 -30.02 10.48 22.89
C ARG A 518 -29.56 9.58 21.73
N ILE A 519 -29.53 8.27 21.93
CA ILE A 519 -29.19 7.29 20.88
C ILE A 519 -30.15 7.43 19.70
N LYS A 520 -31.46 7.44 19.93
CA LYS A 520 -32.45 7.66 18.85
C LYS A 520 -32.25 8.99 18.12
N SER A 521 -31.81 10.05 18.80
CA SER A 521 -31.48 11.31 18.16
C SER A 521 -30.28 11.17 17.22
N LEU A 522 -29.22 10.51 17.68
CA LEU A 522 -28.00 10.28 16.92
C LEU A 522 -28.24 9.34 15.73
N GLU A 523 -29.10 8.33 15.87
CA GLU A 523 -29.51 7.45 14.77
C GLU A 523 -30.19 8.24 13.64
N ARG A 524 -31.11 9.15 13.97
CA ARG A 524 -31.75 10.03 12.97
C ARG A 524 -30.77 10.96 12.29
N GLU A 525 -29.79 11.47 13.02
CA GLU A 525 -28.70 12.27 12.45
C GLU A 525 -27.81 11.43 11.53
N ASN A 526 -27.50 10.19 11.92
CA ASN A 526 -26.76 9.25 11.09
C ASN A 526 -27.48 8.96 9.77
N ASP A 527 -28.79 8.70 9.82
CA ASP A 527 -29.61 8.47 8.61
C ASP A 527 -29.66 9.70 7.71
N ARG A 528 -29.76 10.91 8.30
CA ARG A 528 -29.65 12.17 7.57
C ARG A 528 -28.31 12.30 6.87
N LEU A 529 -27.21 12.01 7.56
CA LEU A 529 -25.85 12.06 6.99
C LEU A 529 -25.67 11.00 5.89
N ARG A 530 -26.17 9.78 6.07
CA ARG A 530 -26.16 8.73 5.02
C ARG A 530 -26.91 9.18 3.76
N SER A 531 -28.04 9.86 3.94
CA SER A 531 -28.83 10.42 2.84
C SER A 531 -28.07 11.55 2.13
N GLU A 532 -27.37 12.42 2.87
CA GLU A 532 -26.53 13.48 2.31
C GLU A 532 -25.33 12.91 1.55
N ILE A 533 -24.67 11.88 2.09
CA ILE A 533 -23.59 11.16 1.41
C ILE A 533 -24.11 10.54 0.11
N SER A 534 -25.23 9.83 0.15
CA SER A 534 -25.82 9.22 -1.06
C SER A 534 -26.16 10.27 -2.13
N LEU A 535 -26.67 11.44 -1.71
CA LEU A 535 -26.94 12.56 -2.61
C LEU A 535 -25.66 13.13 -3.22
N LEU A 536 -24.59 13.27 -2.42
CA LEU A 536 -23.29 13.74 -2.89
C LEU A 536 -22.62 12.74 -3.84
N GLU A 537 -22.67 11.45 -3.53
CA GLU A 537 -22.19 10.37 -4.39
C GLU A 537 -22.94 10.34 -5.73
N SER A 538 -24.27 10.50 -5.70
CA SER A 538 -25.07 10.60 -6.93
C SER A 538 -24.68 11.80 -7.78
N LYS A 539 -24.43 12.98 -7.16
CA LYS A 539 -23.99 14.18 -7.87
C LYS A 539 -22.58 14.05 -8.43
N LEU A 540 -21.67 13.41 -7.69
CA LEU A 540 -20.31 13.08 -8.16
C LEU A 540 -20.33 12.13 -9.36
N GLY A 541 -21.23 11.14 -9.36
CA GLY A 541 -21.39 10.21 -10.47
C GLY A 541 -21.94 10.83 -11.77
N HIS A 542 -22.58 12.01 -11.70
CA HIS A 542 -23.21 12.68 -12.85
C HIS A 542 -22.43 13.91 -13.36
N GLY A 543 -21.33 14.31 -12.70
CA GLY A 543 -20.49 15.44 -13.13
C GLY A 543 -21.08 16.83 -12.86
N ASP A 544 -22.14 16.93 -12.05
CA ASP A 544 -22.80 18.19 -11.70
C ASP A 544 -22.02 18.93 -10.59
N PHE A 545 -20.92 19.59 -10.96
CA PHE A 545 -20.10 20.38 -10.04
C PHE A 545 -20.60 21.83 -9.96
N SER A 546 -21.49 22.11 -9.00
CA SER A 546 -21.82 23.50 -8.63
C SER A 546 -20.97 23.94 -7.44
N ALA A 547 -20.07 24.90 -7.64
CA ALA A 547 -19.16 25.43 -6.61
C ALA A 547 -19.88 25.95 -5.34
N ALA A 548 -21.15 26.30 -5.44
CA ALA A 548 -21.98 26.76 -4.32
C ALA A 548 -22.63 25.60 -3.54
N ASN A 549 -22.79 24.42 -4.14
CA ASN A 549 -23.64 23.33 -3.62
C ASN A 549 -22.89 22.01 -3.39
N THR A 550 -21.66 21.88 -3.88
CA THR A 550 -20.78 20.76 -3.58
C THR A 550 -19.65 21.21 -2.67
N LYS A 551 -19.67 20.80 -1.40
CA LYS A 551 -18.45 20.66 -0.59
C LYS A 551 -17.67 19.45 -1.12
N VAL A 552 -17.25 19.49 -2.39
CA VAL A 552 -16.19 18.60 -2.83
C VAL A 552 -14.97 18.98 -2.01
N LEU A 553 -14.40 18.01 -1.30
CA LEU A 553 -13.03 18.06 -0.81
C LEU A 553 -12.15 18.41 -2.00
N ARG A 554 -11.93 19.70 -2.24
CA ARG A 554 -10.67 20.07 -2.87
C ARG A 554 -9.65 19.56 -1.89
N MET A 555 -8.74 18.74 -2.37
CA MET A 555 -7.47 18.46 -1.71
C MET A 555 -6.67 19.77 -1.69
N VAL A 556 -7.19 20.75 -0.98
CA VAL A 556 -6.50 21.94 -0.50
C VAL A 556 -6.18 21.52 0.91
N ASN A 557 -4.92 21.16 1.15
CA ASN A 557 -4.31 20.84 2.45
C ASN A 557 -5.09 21.38 3.66
N THR A 558 -6.14 20.69 4.11
CA THR A 558 -6.77 20.94 5.41
C THR A 558 -6.21 19.91 6.37
N LEU A 559 -4.89 19.99 6.57
CA LEU A 559 -4.34 19.67 7.87
C LEU A 559 -4.99 20.66 8.83
N THR A 560 -5.68 20.17 9.85
CA THR A 560 -6.02 20.94 11.05
C THR A 560 -4.77 21.43 11.83
N VAL A 561 -3.58 21.33 11.23
CA VAL A 561 -2.28 21.90 11.62
C VAL A 561 -2.06 23.30 10.98
N ASP A 562 -2.94 23.75 10.07
CA ASP A 562 -2.74 24.98 9.31
C ASP A 562 -2.81 26.26 10.15
N ASN A 563 -3.41 26.26 11.34
CA ASN A 563 -3.50 27.49 12.14
C ASN A 563 -2.20 27.79 12.90
N GLU A 564 -1.59 26.79 13.53
CA GLU A 564 -0.30 26.95 14.21
C GLU A 564 0.84 27.14 13.21
N ALA A 565 0.82 26.40 12.10
CA ALA A 565 1.80 26.58 11.02
C ALA A 565 1.67 27.95 10.34
N LYS A 566 0.43 28.46 10.10
CA LYS A 566 0.25 29.82 9.59
C LYS A 566 0.70 30.88 10.59
N GLN A 567 0.36 30.74 11.87
CA GLN A 567 0.84 31.67 12.91
C GLN A 567 2.37 31.68 13.00
N THR A 568 3.00 30.51 12.87
CA THR A 568 4.47 30.39 12.88
C THR A 568 5.10 30.99 11.62
N ILE A 569 4.52 30.74 10.44
CA ILE A 569 4.98 31.33 9.17
C ILE A 569 4.77 32.85 9.18
N GLU A 570 3.67 33.34 9.75
CA GLU A 570 3.36 34.76 9.85
C GLU A 570 4.28 35.45 10.87
N ALA A 571 4.56 34.82 12.02
CA ALA A 571 5.56 35.26 12.97
C ALA A 571 6.96 35.34 12.32
N LEU A 572 7.39 34.28 11.62
CA LEU A 572 8.67 34.26 10.91
C LEU A 572 8.75 35.32 9.80
N ARG A 573 7.65 35.60 9.09
CA ARG A 573 7.58 36.68 8.10
C ARG A 573 7.71 38.05 8.75
N THR A 574 7.07 38.28 9.90
CA THR A 574 7.21 39.55 10.62
C THR A 574 8.63 39.75 11.17
N GLU A 575 9.27 38.69 11.67
CA GLU A 575 10.67 38.76 12.09
C GLU A 575 11.63 38.99 10.93
N LEU A 576 11.40 38.33 9.79
CA LEU A 576 12.20 38.53 8.58
C LEU A 576 12.03 39.95 8.01
N GLN A 577 10.82 40.50 8.06
CA GLN A 577 10.59 41.89 7.67
C GLN A 577 11.31 42.85 8.62
N LYS A 578 11.27 42.60 9.93
CA LYS A 578 11.97 43.40 10.95
C LYS A 578 13.49 43.32 10.82
N THR A 579 14.06 42.18 10.43
CA THR A 579 15.49 42.05 10.17
C THR A 579 15.90 42.73 8.87
N LYS A 580 15.07 42.69 7.82
CA LYS A 580 15.28 43.47 6.60
C LYS A 580 15.26 44.98 6.86
N GLU A 581 14.31 45.48 7.64
CA GLU A 581 14.24 46.89 8.01
C GLU A 581 15.46 47.32 8.85
N LYS A 582 15.93 46.46 9.77
CA LYS A 582 17.18 46.72 10.50
C LYS A 582 18.41 46.70 9.59
N LEU A 583 18.48 45.79 8.63
CA LEU A 583 19.57 45.72 7.66
C LEU A 583 19.59 46.99 6.80
N GLN A 584 18.41 47.42 6.33
CA GLN A 584 18.26 48.65 5.56
C GLN A 584 18.64 49.88 6.38
N ALA A 585 18.25 49.96 7.66
CA ALA A 585 18.68 51.04 8.55
C ALA A 585 20.21 51.04 8.77
N VAL A 586 20.85 49.86 8.84
CA VAL A 586 22.31 49.75 8.93
C VAL A 586 22.99 50.18 7.62
N GLU A 587 22.42 49.84 6.46
CA GLU A 587 22.91 50.31 5.15
C GLU A 587 22.71 51.82 4.95
N GLU A 588 21.63 52.38 5.47
CA GLU A 588 21.38 53.83 5.50
C GLU A 588 22.35 54.55 6.44
N LEU A 589 22.63 53.98 7.63
CA LEU A 589 23.67 54.50 8.52
C LEU A 589 25.08 54.37 7.92
N LYS A 590 25.35 53.29 7.18
CA LYS A 590 26.62 53.09 6.47
C LYS A 590 26.80 54.07 5.31
N SER A 591 25.72 54.38 4.58
CA SER A 591 25.75 55.38 3.51
C SER A 591 25.86 56.82 4.07
N GLN A 592 25.25 57.11 5.22
CA GLN A 592 25.48 58.37 5.95
C GLN A 592 26.90 58.48 6.51
N SER A 593 27.47 57.40 7.05
CA SER A 593 28.87 57.36 7.51
C SER A 593 29.87 57.47 6.36
N GLY A 594 29.55 56.94 5.18
CA GLY A 594 30.36 57.11 3.97
C GLY A 594 30.37 58.53 3.43
N LEU A 595 29.28 59.29 3.60
CA LEU A 595 29.20 60.70 3.24
C LEU A 595 29.95 61.62 4.21
N MET A 596 30.14 61.20 5.47
CA MET A 596 30.88 61.98 6.47
C MET A 596 32.41 61.88 6.32
N VAL A 597 32.92 60.91 5.54
CA VAL A 597 34.36 60.73 5.24
C VAL A 597 34.80 61.50 3.98
N VAL A 598 33.89 62.16 3.26
CA VAL A 598 34.20 62.95 2.05
C VAL A 598 34.27 64.47 2.33
N TYR A 599 34.06 64.91 3.59
CA TYR A 599 34.12 66.33 3.98
C TYR A 599 35.05 66.61 5.19
N ILE A 600 36.18 65.91 5.26
CA ILE A 600 37.40 66.34 5.97
C ILE A 600 38.55 66.16 4.97
#